data_AF-A0A6L4Z566-F1
#
_entry.id   AF-A0A6L4Z566-F1
#
_cell.length_a   1.000
_cell.length_b   1.000
_cell.length_c   1.000
_cell.angle_alpha   90.00
_cell.angle_beta   90.00
_cell.angle_gamma   90.00
#
_symmetry.space_group_name_H-M   'P 1'
#
loop_
_entity.id
_entity.type
_entity.pdbx_description
1 polymer ?
#
loop_
_entity_poly.entity_id
_entity_poly.type
_entity_poly.pdbx_seq_one_letter_code
_entity_poly.pdbx_strand_id
1 'polypeptide(L)'
;MNNNGYNCKQTRVNSYFAKILIALMMLQMLPVTFAARSGNNAKRVLAKTYNSDKEKTSDNKTPNVTTNSPLQLPNDLVVVRHGGIIADGSRVEGSVRILLAESTNINGGAIITGDILTPGTPNVVLGSNVKFNGVVTGTGNIQPSNYNVNLNSNASVAHVVTRTDAISISPVADPLRSKATRDVVLSPGQLPGDFTSIRNLSLNPNYGSLTVPAGIYGSLSANNSTFVFGVAGQSTTYNLQGLNLSNNAELQILGAVTINVQGNVALSSQAKMGVETSPIALALNIASGNVTLDNSTLYGIVKTPNGQVNLNTNALLKGLVTCDSLSINSNSKIQGLVPDNTQPIVSILEPTTGQFISTATTVVTGSFQDNSLVTSVKVNNVTATITNSNYTATIPLIIGNNTITVTATNVFGNIGTASVNVTVNTIGNQAPVVNAGADQSITLPINNVTLSGTVTDDGLPEGVDGKITWSQVSSPTGGTVTFSELNAAVTTATFNIA
;
A
#
# COMPACT_ATOMS: atom_id res chain seq x y z
N MET A 1 11.65 43.72 -8.67
CA MET A 1 12.72 44.32 -9.51
C MET A 1 13.99 43.53 -9.26
N ASN A 2 14.22 42.43 -9.99
CA ASN A 2 15.52 41.77 -10.01
C ASN A 2 16.00 41.78 -11.45
N ASN A 3 17.02 42.60 -11.67
CA ASN A 3 17.72 42.80 -12.93
C ASN A 3 18.59 41.55 -13.16
N ASN A 4 18.06 40.53 -13.82
CA ASN A 4 18.92 39.50 -14.40
C ASN A 4 19.67 40.17 -15.55
N GLY A 5 20.88 40.63 -15.23
CA GLY A 5 21.73 41.39 -16.13
C GLY A 5 22.00 40.59 -17.40
N TYR A 6 21.40 41.04 -18.50
CA TYR A 6 21.89 40.73 -19.83
C TYR A 6 23.33 41.25 -19.90
N ASN A 7 24.32 40.37 -19.89
CA ASN A 7 25.71 40.74 -20.09
C ASN A 7 25.88 41.18 -21.55
N CYS A 8 25.60 42.46 -21.78
CA CYS A 8 25.62 43.08 -23.09
C CYS A 8 26.94 43.81 -23.29
N LYS A 9 27.79 43.31 -24.20
CA LYS A 9 29.01 44.03 -24.60
C LYS A 9 28.68 45.06 -25.68
N GLN A 10 28.97 46.33 -25.38
CA GLN A 10 28.80 47.47 -26.27
C GLN A 10 30.01 47.63 -27.17
N THR A 11 29.76 47.97 -28.44
CA THR A 11 30.79 48.35 -29.40
C THR A 11 30.71 49.87 -29.63
N ARG A 12 31.84 50.59 -29.49
CA ARG A 12 31.96 52.02 -29.79
C ARG A 12 32.54 52.20 -31.18
N VAL A 13 31.98 53.17 -31.93
CA VAL A 13 32.56 53.62 -33.18
C VAL A 13 33.21 54.98 -33.01
N ASN A 14 34.53 55.05 -33.15
CA ASN A 14 35.31 56.26 -32.85
C ASN A 14 35.60 57.07 -34.12
N SER A 15 34.59 57.83 -34.53
CA SER A 15 34.63 59.25 -34.93
C SER A 15 33.20 59.61 -35.33
N TYR A 16 32.54 60.45 -34.51
CA TYR A 16 31.08 60.61 -34.36
C TYR A 16 30.43 59.46 -33.55
N PHE A 17 30.26 59.67 -32.24
CA PHE A 17 29.88 58.64 -31.26
C PHE A 17 28.48 58.04 -31.49
N ALA A 18 28.38 56.96 -32.26
CA ALA A 18 27.25 56.05 -32.18
C ALA A 18 27.64 54.81 -31.34
N LYS A 19 26.80 54.45 -30.36
CA LYS A 19 26.89 53.16 -29.67
C LYS A 19 25.85 52.24 -30.27
N ILE A 20 26.25 51.04 -30.64
CA ILE A 20 25.39 50.01 -31.21
C ILE A 20 25.41 48.81 -30.29
N LEU A 21 24.27 48.12 -30.20
CA LEU A 21 24.11 46.92 -29.39
C LEU A 21 23.35 45.86 -30.19
N ILE A 22 23.73 44.61 -29.98
CA ILE A 22 22.97 43.45 -30.41
C ILE A 22 22.21 42.91 -29.19
N ALA A 23 20.90 42.77 -29.30
CA ALA A 23 20.04 42.25 -28.23
C ALA A 23 19.33 40.99 -28.72
N LEU A 24 19.10 40.04 -27.80
CA LEU A 24 18.29 38.86 -28.05
C LEU A 24 17.02 38.94 -27.20
N MET A 25 15.85 38.71 -27.80
CA MET A 25 14.57 38.70 -27.08
C MET A 25 13.99 37.27 -27.13
N MET A 26 13.83 36.64 -25.97
CA MET A 26 13.12 35.37 -25.83
C MET A 26 11.81 35.57 -25.05
N LEU A 27 10.78 34.83 -25.45
CA LEU A 27 9.46 34.84 -24.80
C LEU A 27 9.56 34.11 -23.45
N GLN A 28 9.43 34.84 -22.34
CA GLN A 28 9.59 34.29 -20.99
C GLN A 28 8.33 33.49 -20.58
N MET A 29 8.48 32.21 -20.24
CA MET A 29 7.52 31.49 -19.38
C MET A 29 8.06 31.41 -17.94
N LEU A 30 7.13 31.61 -17.00
CA LEU A 30 7.18 31.91 -15.55
C LEU A 30 8.31 31.31 -14.68
N PRO A 31 8.65 31.94 -13.52
CA PRO A 31 9.79 31.58 -12.68
C PRO A 31 9.49 30.41 -11.72
N VAL A 32 10.45 29.49 -11.58
CA VAL A 32 10.56 28.56 -10.44
C VAL A 32 11.48 29.18 -9.39
N THR A 33 10.97 29.39 -8.18
CA THR A 33 11.72 29.93 -7.03
C THR A 33 12.55 28.84 -6.35
N PHE A 34 13.86 29.06 -6.19
CA PHE A 34 14.69 28.31 -5.25
C PHE A 34 15.27 29.25 -4.18
N ALA A 35 15.02 28.90 -2.91
CA ALA A 35 15.68 29.49 -1.76
C ALA A 35 16.93 28.67 -1.43
N ALA A 36 18.09 29.31 -1.31
CA ALA A 36 19.31 28.71 -0.81
C ALA A 36 19.84 29.51 0.39
N ARG A 37 20.14 28.82 1.50
CA ARG A 37 21.24 29.21 2.39
C ARG A 37 21.77 28.03 3.23
N SER A 38 23.06 27.75 3.02
CA SER A 38 24.15 27.41 3.96
C SER A 38 23.78 26.69 5.27
N GLY A 39 24.30 25.52 5.63
CA GLY A 39 25.65 24.99 5.47
C GLY A 39 26.26 24.79 6.87
N ASN A 40 26.63 23.57 7.25
CA ASN A 40 27.77 23.30 8.13
C ASN A 40 28.10 21.80 8.29
N ASN A 41 29.41 21.59 8.40
CA ASN A 41 30.14 20.33 8.44
C ASN A 41 29.94 19.53 9.75
N ALA A 42 29.90 18.20 9.66
CA ALA A 42 30.38 17.33 10.74
C ALA A 42 30.76 15.91 10.25
N LYS A 43 32.08 15.69 10.15
CA LYS A 43 32.87 14.53 10.64
C LYS A 43 32.54 13.09 10.17
N ARG A 44 33.53 12.56 9.42
CA ARG A 44 33.90 11.14 9.31
C ARG A 44 34.13 10.49 10.68
N VAL A 45 33.58 9.29 10.90
CA VAL A 45 34.08 8.22 11.79
C VAL A 45 33.74 6.89 11.10
N LEU A 46 34.61 6.37 10.24
CA LEU A 46 35.54 5.27 10.52
C LEU A 46 34.94 4.12 11.35
N ALA A 47 34.57 3.06 10.61
CA ALA A 47 34.44 1.71 11.10
C ALA A 47 35.69 1.28 11.89
N LYS A 48 35.46 0.69 13.06
CA LYS A 48 36.44 -0.17 13.73
C LYS A 48 35.74 -1.46 14.20
N THR A 49 36.25 -2.54 13.62
CA THR A 49 36.23 -3.94 14.02
C THR A 49 36.69 -4.15 15.47
N TYR A 50 36.05 -5.04 16.24
CA TYR A 50 36.64 -6.14 17.04
C TYR A 50 35.52 -6.85 17.86
N ASN A 51 35.17 -8.11 17.59
CA ASN A 51 35.73 -9.41 18.02
C ASN A 51 35.08 -9.91 19.33
N SER A 52 34.30 -11.00 19.20
CA SER A 52 34.59 -12.35 19.72
C SER A 52 34.07 -12.56 21.13
N ASP A 53 33.05 -13.42 21.25
CA ASP A 53 33.09 -14.50 22.21
C ASP A 53 32.40 -15.74 21.62
N LYS A 54 33.16 -16.84 21.62
CA LYS A 54 32.71 -18.18 21.33
C LYS A 54 32.03 -18.72 22.59
N GLU A 55 30.80 -19.20 22.48
CA GLU A 55 30.35 -20.31 23.32
C GLU A 55 29.39 -21.26 22.57
N LYS A 56 29.93 -22.45 22.32
CA LYS A 56 29.35 -23.80 22.19
C LYS A 56 27.88 -24.00 21.76
N THR A 57 27.78 -24.55 20.55
CA THR A 57 27.05 -25.79 20.16
C THR A 57 25.61 -25.99 20.65
N SER A 58 24.66 -25.67 19.78
CA SER A 58 23.44 -26.44 19.59
C SER A 58 23.10 -26.34 18.10
N ASP A 59 22.94 -27.49 17.43
CA ASP A 59 22.42 -27.58 16.07
C ASP A 59 21.01 -26.95 16.03
N ASN A 60 20.96 -25.67 15.74
CA ASN A 60 19.75 -24.99 15.35
C ASN A 60 19.91 -24.69 13.87
N LYS A 61 19.43 -25.63 13.04
CA LYS A 61 19.21 -25.39 11.62
C LYS A 61 18.17 -24.28 11.52
N THR A 62 18.64 -23.04 11.58
CA THR A 62 17.88 -21.86 11.17
C THR A 62 17.27 -22.18 9.82
N PRO A 63 15.94 -22.08 9.65
CA PRO A 63 15.37 -22.12 8.31
C PRO A 63 16.04 -20.98 7.56
N ASN A 64 16.80 -21.33 6.55
CA ASN A 64 17.27 -20.40 5.55
C ASN A 64 15.99 -19.82 4.94
N VAL A 65 15.60 -18.61 5.36
CA VAL A 65 14.45 -17.90 4.77
C VAL A 65 14.92 -17.42 3.40
N THR A 66 14.89 -18.33 2.44
CA THR A 66 14.90 -17.98 1.03
C THR A 66 13.58 -17.28 0.73
N THR A 67 13.71 -16.02 0.34
CA THR A 67 12.69 -15.12 -0.20
C THR A 67 11.80 -15.81 -1.26
N ASN A 68 10.49 -15.51 -1.21
CA ASN A 68 9.48 -15.74 -2.28
C ASN A 68 8.85 -17.15 -2.40
N SER A 69 8.59 -17.85 -1.30
CA SER A 69 7.61 -18.96 -1.35
C SER A 69 6.19 -18.42 -1.16
N PRO A 70 5.20 -18.84 -1.98
CA PRO A 70 3.80 -18.49 -1.72
C PRO A 70 3.41 -18.94 -0.32
N LEU A 71 2.51 -18.19 0.33
CA LEU A 71 2.03 -18.49 1.67
C LEU A 71 1.54 -19.95 1.76
N GLN A 72 2.31 -20.80 2.45
CA GLN A 72 1.89 -22.17 2.71
C GLN A 72 0.82 -22.15 3.81
N LEU A 73 -0.41 -22.51 3.43
CA LEU A 73 -1.51 -22.59 4.38
C LEU A 73 -1.32 -23.79 5.31
N PRO A 74 -1.76 -23.69 6.58
CA PRO A 74 -1.84 -24.85 7.45
C PRO A 74 -2.72 -25.94 6.82
N ASN A 75 -2.35 -27.21 7.00
CA ASN A 75 -3.19 -28.34 6.60
C ASN A 75 -4.50 -28.40 7.41
N ASP A 76 -4.49 -27.81 8.61
CA ASP A 76 -5.63 -27.73 9.49
C ASP A 76 -6.40 -26.44 9.22
N LEU A 77 -7.62 -26.58 8.73
CA LEU A 77 -8.51 -25.43 8.51
C LEU A 77 -9.04 -24.89 9.84
N VAL A 78 -9.38 -25.82 10.74
CA VAL A 78 -9.91 -25.52 12.06
C VAL A 78 -9.04 -26.18 13.12
N VAL A 79 -8.58 -25.39 14.09
CA VAL A 79 -7.90 -25.86 15.29
C VAL A 79 -8.78 -25.51 16.49
N VAL A 80 -9.23 -26.51 17.24
CA VAL A 80 -10.14 -26.34 18.38
C VAL A 80 -9.57 -27.02 19.62
N ARG A 81 -9.65 -26.37 20.79
CA ARG A 81 -9.14 -26.94 22.03
C ARG A 81 -10.02 -28.07 22.55
N HIS A 82 -11.28 -27.75 22.84
CA HIS A 82 -12.31 -28.63 23.36
C HIS A 82 -13.18 -29.17 22.20
N GLY A 83 -13.51 -30.45 22.23
CA GLY A 83 -14.33 -31.10 21.19
C GLY A 83 -15.64 -30.34 20.93
N GLY A 84 -16.00 -30.15 19.66
CA GLY A 84 -17.16 -29.35 19.24
C GLY A 84 -18.40 -30.14 18.81
N ILE A 85 -19.49 -29.44 18.50
CA ILE A 85 -20.66 -29.99 17.81
C ILE A 85 -20.65 -29.51 16.36
N ILE A 86 -20.70 -30.44 15.41
CA ILE A 86 -20.90 -30.13 13.99
C ILE A 86 -22.14 -30.90 13.54
N ALA A 87 -23.20 -30.16 13.23
CA ALA A 87 -24.56 -30.69 13.16
C ALA A 87 -25.37 -30.17 11.97
N ASP A 88 -26.56 -30.74 11.78
CA ASP A 88 -27.65 -30.17 10.99
C ASP A 88 -27.25 -29.69 9.58
N GLY A 89 -26.64 -30.58 8.80
CA GLY A 89 -26.22 -30.34 7.42
C GLY A 89 -25.01 -29.42 7.27
N SER A 90 -24.37 -29.03 8.39
CA SER A 90 -23.22 -28.12 8.38
C SER A 90 -22.00 -28.71 7.68
N ARG A 91 -21.10 -27.83 7.24
CA ARG A 91 -19.97 -28.22 6.39
C ARG A 91 -18.65 -27.55 6.75
N VAL A 92 -17.59 -28.35 6.83
CA VAL A 92 -16.19 -27.88 6.91
C VAL A 92 -15.44 -28.36 5.68
N GLU A 93 -14.93 -27.43 4.88
CA GLU A 93 -14.15 -27.72 3.66
C GLU A 93 -12.65 -27.79 3.93
N GLY A 94 -12.27 -28.74 4.79
CA GLY A 94 -10.89 -28.97 5.21
C GLY A 94 -10.84 -29.93 6.39
N SER A 95 -9.69 -29.96 7.05
CA SER A 95 -9.49 -30.80 8.25
C SER A 95 -9.77 -30.02 9.54
N VAL A 96 -10.22 -30.74 10.57
CA VAL A 96 -10.46 -30.23 11.91
C VAL A 96 -9.50 -30.90 12.88
N ARG A 97 -8.65 -30.13 13.56
CA ARG A 97 -7.81 -30.63 14.66
C ARG A 97 -8.41 -30.29 16.00
N ILE A 98 -8.56 -31.31 16.84
CA ILE A 98 -9.00 -31.22 18.22
C ILE A 98 -7.76 -31.43 19.11
N LEU A 99 -7.56 -30.59 20.13
CA LEU A 99 -6.32 -30.61 20.92
C LEU A 99 -6.44 -31.36 22.24
N LEU A 100 -7.62 -31.38 22.85
CA LEU A 100 -7.90 -32.12 24.08
C LEU A 100 -8.71 -33.38 23.79
N ALA A 101 -8.48 -34.41 24.61
CA ALA A 101 -9.17 -35.67 24.50
C ALA A 101 -10.54 -35.61 25.15
N GLU A 102 -11.49 -35.12 24.37
CA GLU A 102 -12.87 -34.95 24.78
C GLU A 102 -13.80 -35.53 23.73
N SER A 103 -14.91 -36.08 24.21
CA SER A 103 -15.87 -36.71 23.31
C SER A 103 -16.49 -35.68 22.36
N THR A 104 -16.41 -35.93 21.06
CA THR A 104 -16.85 -35.01 20.00
C THR A 104 -18.00 -35.63 19.22
N ASN A 105 -18.99 -34.82 18.84
CA ASN A 105 -20.17 -35.28 18.11
C ASN A 105 -20.27 -34.63 16.73
N ILE A 106 -20.29 -35.47 15.70
CA ILE A 106 -20.59 -35.08 14.31
C ILE A 106 -21.91 -35.75 13.94
N ASN A 107 -22.95 -34.96 13.68
CA ASN A 107 -24.31 -35.47 13.52
C ASN A 107 -25.10 -34.70 12.44
N GLY A 108 -26.38 -35.06 12.28
CA GLY A 108 -27.34 -34.32 11.46
C GLY A 108 -26.96 -34.14 9.99
N GLY A 109 -26.19 -35.06 9.40
CA GLY A 109 -25.73 -34.94 8.01
C GLY A 109 -24.55 -34.01 7.81
N ALA A 110 -23.84 -33.64 8.87
CA ALA A 110 -22.66 -32.81 8.80
C ALA A 110 -21.56 -33.41 7.90
N ILE A 111 -20.84 -32.55 7.18
CA ILE A 111 -19.78 -32.95 6.25
C ILE A 111 -18.46 -32.27 6.61
N ILE A 112 -17.42 -33.07 6.84
CA ILE A 112 -16.02 -32.62 6.87
C ILE A 112 -15.33 -33.25 5.67
N THR A 113 -14.83 -32.42 4.75
CA THR A 113 -14.20 -32.94 3.51
C THR A 113 -12.80 -33.48 3.75
N GLY A 114 -12.11 -32.98 4.77
CA GLY A 114 -10.81 -33.48 5.20
C GLY A 114 -10.94 -34.45 6.38
N ASP A 115 -9.89 -34.47 7.18
CA ASP A 115 -9.75 -35.39 8.31
C ASP A 115 -10.15 -34.73 9.64
N ILE A 116 -10.53 -35.55 10.62
CA ILE A 116 -10.57 -35.16 12.03
C ILE A 116 -9.27 -35.63 12.68
N LEU A 117 -8.47 -34.70 13.17
CA LEU A 117 -7.21 -34.96 13.85
C LEU A 117 -7.44 -34.92 15.37
N THR A 118 -7.03 -35.97 16.07
CA THR A 118 -7.31 -36.16 17.51
C THR A 118 -6.07 -36.62 18.27
N PRO A 119 -5.90 -36.26 19.56
CA PRO A 119 -4.78 -36.69 20.38
C PRO A 119 -4.98 -38.12 20.90
N GLY A 120 -3.92 -38.91 21.08
CA GLY A 120 -4.06 -40.23 21.69
C GLY A 120 -4.91 -41.21 20.87
N THR A 121 -5.65 -42.09 21.54
CA THR A 121 -6.42 -43.18 20.90
C THR A 121 -7.91 -43.13 21.30
N PRO A 122 -8.74 -42.32 20.63
CA PRO A 122 -10.19 -42.33 20.85
C PRO A 122 -10.85 -43.62 20.35
N ASN A 123 -12.03 -43.92 20.88
CA ASN A 123 -12.95 -44.85 20.24
C ASN A 123 -13.73 -44.11 19.15
N VAL A 124 -13.73 -44.61 17.91
CA VAL A 124 -14.58 -44.06 16.85
C VAL A 124 -15.90 -44.83 16.84
N VAL A 125 -16.99 -44.12 17.17
CA VAL A 125 -18.34 -44.69 17.27
C VAL A 125 -19.13 -44.27 16.04
N LEU A 126 -19.60 -45.27 15.28
CA LEU A 126 -20.35 -45.05 14.04
C LEU A 126 -21.84 -45.32 14.28
N GLY A 127 -22.66 -44.32 14.01
CA GLY A 127 -24.11 -44.43 13.90
C GLY A 127 -24.57 -44.79 12.49
N SER A 128 -25.86 -44.58 12.21
CA SER A 128 -26.47 -44.97 10.94
C SER A 128 -26.00 -44.13 9.74
N ASN A 129 -25.76 -44.80 8.61
CA ASN A 129 -25.49 -44.22 7.28
C ASN A 129 -24.31 -43.23 7.20
N VAL A 130 -23.30 -43.40 8.06
CA VAL A 130 -22.10 -42.56 8.05
C VAL A 130 -21.24 -42.86 6.82
N LYS A 131 -20.72 -41.83 6.16
CA LYS A 131 -19.66 -41.94 5.13
C LYS A 131 -18.31 -41.69 5.80
N PHE A 132 -17.49 -42.72 5.90
CA PHE A 132 -16.23 -42.68 6.64
C PHE A 132 -15.20 -43.61 6.01
N ASN A 133 -14.01 -43.10 5.66
CA ASN A 133 -12.97 -43.89 5.00
C ASN A 133 -12.09 -44.68 5.96
N GLY A 134 -12.26 -44.48 7.28
CA GLY A 134 -11.57 -45.26 8.31
C GLY A 134 -10.66 -44.45 9.23
N VAL A 135 -9.98 -45.16 10.12
CA VAL A 135 -9.06 -44.58 11.11
C VAL A 135 -7.63 -44.64 10.58
N VAL A 136 -6.93 -43.52 10.62
CA VAL A 136 -5.49 -43.43 10.33
C VAL A 136 -4.75 -43.24 11.65
N THR A 137 -3.65 -43.96 11.81
CA THR A 137 -2.83 -43.89 13.04
C THR A 137 -1.62 -42.99 12.81
N GLY A 138 -1.57 -41.88 13.53
CA GLY A 138 -0.42 -40.98 13.54
C GLY A 138 0.74 -41.50 14.40
N THR A 139 1.84 -40.75 14.42
CA THR A 139 3.08 -41.09 15.14
C THR A 139 3.15 -40.56 16.56
N GLY A 140 2.19 -39.71 16.98
CA GLY A 140 2.19 -39.06 18.29
C GLY A 140 1.87 -40.00 19.45
N ASN A 141 1.58 -39.43 20.62
CA ASN A 141 1.36 -40.20 21.85
C ASN A 141 0.12 -41.12 21.73
N ILE A 142 0.18 -42.32 22.34
CA ILE A 142 -0.96 -43.25 22.47
C ILE A 142 -1.98 -42.80 23.51
N GLN A 143 -1.53 -42.06 24.52
CA GLN A 143 -2.40 -41.44 25.50
C GLN A 143 -2.66 -40.00 25.08
N PRO A 144 -3.83 -39.44 25.43
CA PRO A 144 -4.92 -40.02 26.23
C PRO A 144 -5.83 -41.03 25.47
N SER A 145 -6.44 -41.96 26.19
CA SER A 145 -7.48 -42.88 25.70
C SER A 145 -8.83 -42.64 26.43
N ASN A 146 -9.87 -43.42 26.13
CA ASN A 146 -11.18 -43.39 26.81
C ASN A 146 -12.07 -42.17 26.54
N TYR A 147 -12.06 -41.68 25.31
CA TYR A 147 -13.03 -40.70 24.81
C TYR A 147 -13.48 -41.09 23.41
N ASN A 148 -14.60 -40.53 22.96
CA ASN A 148 -15.24 -40.97 21.73
C ASN A 148 -15.25 -39.90 20.64
N VAL A 149 -14.99 -40.30 19.41
CA VAL A 149 -15.39 -39.54 18.21
C VAL A 149 -16.68 -40.17 17.70
N ASN A 150 -17.80 -39.52 17.95
CA ASN A 150 -19.12 -40.02 17.58
C ASN A 150 -19.51 -39.46 16.20
N LEU A 151 -19.59 -40.32 15.19
CA LEU A 151 -20.08 -39.99 13.86
C LEU A 151 -21.48 -40.56 13.71
N ASN A 152 -22.50 -39.71 13.51
CA ASN A 152 -23.90 -40.12 13.56
C ASN A 152 -24.73 -39.52 12.42
N SER A 153 -25.93 -40.08 12.20
CA SER A 153 -27.00 -39.47 11.42
C SER A 153 -26.57 -38.94 10.04
N ASN A 154 -26.05 -39.81 9.18
CA ASN A 154 -25.57 -39.46 7.82
C ASN A 154 -24.34 -38.52 7.77
N ALA A 155 -23.58 -38.38 8.87
CA ALA A 155 -22.33 -37.64 8.86
C ALA A 155 -21.36 -38.16 7.79
N SER A 156 -20.54 -37.28 7.23
CA SER A 156 -19.51 -37.61 6.24
C SER A 156 -18.17 -37.02 6.65
N VAL A 157 -17.16 -37.87 6.82
CA VAL A 157 -15.79 -37.50 7.20
C VAL A 157 -14.82 -38.33 6.36
N ALA A 158 -13.67 -37.79 5.95
CA ALA A 158 -12.66 -38.59 5.27
C ALA A 158 -12.06 -39.62 6.24
N HIS A 159 -11.15 -39.21 7.13
CA HIS A 159 -10.60 -40.09 8.15
C HIS A 159 -10.68 -39.48 9.55
N VAL A 160 -10.53 -40.35 10.55
CA VAL A 160 -10.14 -39.93 11.90
C VAL A 160 -8.65 -40.26 12.03
N VAL A 161 -7.81 -39.23 12.09
CA VAL A 161 -6.38 -39.36 12.36
C VAL A 161 -6.18 -39.31 13.87
N THR A 162 -5.75 -40.42 14.43
CA THR A 162 -5.44 -40.56 15.86
C THR A 162 -3.96 -40.28 16.11
N ARG A 163 -3.58 -40.15 17.39
CA ARG A 163 -2.18 -39.95 17.81
C ARG A 163 -1.54 -38.76 17.11
N THR A 164 -2.26 -37.65 17.06
CA THR A 164 -1.71 -36.39 16.56
C THR A 164 -1.04 -35.65 17.69
N ASP A 165 0.14 -35.08 17.42
CA ASP A 165 0.89 -34.33 18.43
C ASP A 165 0.12 -33.07 18.84
N ALA A 166 0.22 -32.75 20.13
CA ALA A 166 -0.39 -31.56 20.68
C ALA A 166 0.27 -30.30 20.10
N ILE A 167 -0.56 -29.39 19.60
CA ILE A 167 -0.13 -28.05 19.19
C ILE A 167 -0.66 -27.07 20.23
N SER A 168 0.14 -26.07 20.62
CA SER A 168 -0.30 -25.02 21.53
C SER A 168 -1.05 -23.91 20.77
N ILE A 169 -2.22 -23.50 21.26
CA ILE A 169 -2.86 -22.27 20.82
C ILE A 169 -2.24 -21.11 21.60
N SER A 170 -1.55 -20.19 20.92
CA SER A 170 -1.02 -18.98 21.56
C SER A 170 -2.17 -18.11 22.08
N PRO A 171 -2.10 -17.54 23.30
CA PRO A 171 -3.13 -16.65 23.80
C PRO A 171 -3.25 -15.38 22.94
N VAL A 172 -4.36 -14.67 23.11
CA VAL A 172 -4.59 -13.31 22.60
C VAL A 172 -4.60 -12.41 23.83
N ALA A 173 -3.73 -11.40 23.84
CA ALA A 173 -3.69 -10.44 24.93
C ALA A 173 -4.96 -9.59 24.97
N ASP A 174 -5.39 -9.19 26.16
CA ASP A 174 -6.50 -8.25 26.30
C ASP A 174 -6.16 -6.93 25.58
N PRO A 175 -7.03 -6.45 24.66
CA PRO A 175 -6.81 -5.17 24.03
C PRO A 175 -6.92 -4.04 25.06
N LEU A 176 -6.23 -2.94 24.77
CA LEU A 176 -6.33 -1.73 25.59
C LEU A 176 -7.78 -1.24 25.63
N ARG A 177 -8.22 -0.74 26.79
CA ARG A 177 -9.53 -0.09 26.93
C ARG A 177 -9.45 1.37 26.52
N SER A 178 -10.49 1.85 25.85
CA SER A 178 -10.56 3.26 25.45
C SER A 178 -10.64 4.19 26.66
N LYS A 179 -9.88 5.29 26.62
CA LYS A 179 -9.96 6.40 27.59
C LYS A 179 -11.01 7.45 27.20
N ALA A 180 -11.54 7.34 25.98
CA ALA A 180 -12.59 8.21 25.49
C ALA A 180 -13.88 8.05 26.31
N THR A 181 -14.75 9.05 26.26
CA THR A 181 -15.95 9.11 27.12
C THR A 181 -17.27 9.19 26.35
N ARG A 182 -17.26 9.56 25.06
CA ARG A 182 -18.50 9.77 24.31
C ARG A 182 -19.03 8.47 23.72
N ASP A 183 -20.31 8.23 23.92
CA ASP A 183 -21.05 7.21 23.18
C ASP A 183 -21.85 7.91 22.08
N VAL A 184 -21.61 7.52 20.83
CA VAL A 184 -22.14 8.19 19.64
C VAL A 184 -23.04 7.23 18.89
N VAL A 185 -24.25 7.69 18.56
CA VAL A 185 -25.17 6.99 17.65
C VAL A 185 -25.41 7.90 16.46
N LEU A 186 -25.16 7.40 15.25
CA LEU A 186 -25.26 8.18 14.03
C LEU A 186 -26.40 7.71 13.13
N SER A 187 -27.22 8.66 12.72
CA SER A 187 -28.26 8.55 11.70
C SER A 187 -27.80 9.15 10.37
N PRO A 188 -28.48 8.86 9.24
CA PRO A 188 -28.08 9.36 7.92
C PRO A 188 -27.82 10.88 7.91
N GLY A 189 -26.70 11.29 7.33
CA GLY A 189 -26.29 12.70 7.22
C GLY A 189 -25.61 13.30 8.45
N GLN A 190 -25.49 12.56 9.56
CA GLN A 190 -24.76 13.02 10.74
C GLN A 190 -23.27 12.74 10.61
N LEU A 191 -22.44 13.58 11.23
CA LEU A 191 -20.99 13.41 11.29
C LEU A 191 -20.56 12.87 12.67
N PRO A 192 -19.54 12.01 12.75
CA PRO A 192 -19.05 11.45 14.02
C PRO A 192 -18.43 12.51 14.95
N GLY A 193 -17.93 13.61 14.38
CA GLY A 193 -17.03 14.54 15.08
C GLY A 193 -15.64 13.95 15.26
N ASP A 194 -14.92 14.37 16.30
CA ASP A 194 -13.58 13.88 16.60
C ASP A 194 -13.59 12.45 17.17
N PHE A 195 -13.02 11.51 16.42
CA PHE A 195 -12.91 10.10 16.80
C PHE A 195 -12.11 9.85 18.07
N THR A 196 -11.17 10.72 18.45
CA THR A 196 -10.37 10.54 19.67
C THR A 196 -11.21 10.65 20.95
N SER A 197 -12.37 11.29 20.85
CA SER A 197 -13.33 11.47 21.95
C SER A 197 -14.38 10.36 22.04
N ILE A 198 -14.46 9.47 21.04
CA ILE A 198 -15.51 8.45 20.91
C ILE A 198 -15.06 7.14 21.57
N ARG A 199 -15.84 6.72 22.56
CA ARG A 199 -15.75 5.41 23.21
C ARG A 199 -16.58 4.39 22.44
N ASN A 200 -17.89 4.54 22.41
CA ASN A 200 -18.78 3.63 21.69
C ASN A 200 -19.34 4.33 20.44
N LEU A 201 -19.51 3.57 19.36
CA LEU A 201 -20.07 4.11 18.11
C LEU A 201 -21.07 3.12 17.52
N SER A 202 -22.28 3.62 17.26
CA SER A 202 -23.36 2.85 16.65
C SER A 202 -23.85 3.55 15.39
N LEU A 203 -23.94 2.83 14.27
CA LEU A 203 -24.57 3.31 13.05
C LEU A 203 -26.01 2.79 12.98
N ASN A 204 -26.97 3.71 12.94
CA ASN A 204 -28.38 3.38 12.71
C ASN A 204 -28.59 2.86 11.28
N PRO A 205 -29.71 2.16 11.01
CA PRO A 205 -30.10 1.73 9.67
C PRO A 205 -29.94 2.82 8.62
N ASN A 206 -29.33 2.46 7.48
CA ASN A 206 -29.15 3.31 6.30
C ASN A 206 -28.25 4.54 6.52
N TYR A 207 -27.40 4.59 7.56
CA TYR A 207 -26.43 5.67 7.73
C TYR A 207 -25.56 5.86 6.47
N GLY A 208 -25.24 4.74 5.81
CA GLY A 208 -24.30 4.68 4.69
C GLY A 208 -22.98 4.09 5.15
N SER A 209 -21.88 4.59 4.57
CA SER A 209 -20.53 4.11 4.87
C SER A 209 -19.76 5.10 5.74
N LEU A 210 -19.12 4.59 6.80
CA LEU A 210 -18.24 5.38 7.67
C LEU A 210 -16.84 4.77 7.72
N THR A 211 -15.84 5.53 7.27
CA THR A 211 -14.44 5.21 7.57
C THR A 211 -14.12 5.51 9.02
N VAL A 212 -13.65 4.50 9.75
CA VAL A 212 -13.26 4.62 11.16
C VAL A 212 -11.74 4.54 11.24
N PRO A 213 -11.03 5.58 11.73
CA PRO A 213 -9.58 5.52 11.91
C PRO A 213 -9.15 4.37 12.84
N ALA A 214 -7.96 3.84 12.61
CA ALA A 214 -7.35 2.87 13.53
C ALA A 214 -7.22 3.48 14.93
N GLY A 215 -7.54 2.70 15.97
CA GLY A 215 -7.60 3.25 17.32
C GLY A 215 -8.12 2.28 18.37
N ILE A 216 -8.43 2.85 19.54
CA ILE A 216 -8.93 2.12 20.70
C ILE A 216 -10.36 2.59 20.99
N TYR A 217 -11.31 1.67 20.89
CA TYR A 217 -12.73 1.93 21.07
C TYR A 217 -13.33 0.96 22.10
N GLY A 218 -14.49 1.32 22.61
CA GLY A 218 -15.39 0.43 23.32
C GLY A 218 -16.04 -0.54 22.34
N SER A 219 -17.37 -0.54 22.33
CA SER A 219 -18.15 -1.34 21.40
C SER A 219 -18.47 -0.55 20.14
N LEU A 220 -18.30 -1.20 18.99
CA LEU A 220 -18.76 -0.69 17.70
C LEU A 220 -19.95 -1.51 17.22
N SER A 221 -20.98 -0.84 16.73
CA SER A 221 -22.13 -1.54 16.15
C SER A 221 -22.65 -0.89 14.88
N ALA A 222 -23.14 -1.70 13.95
CA ALA A 222 -23.80 -1.21 12.75
C ALA A 222 -25.05 -2.05 12.44
N ASN A 223 -26.08 -1.35 11.96
CA ASN A 223 -27.32 -1.93 11.48
C ASN A 223 -27.57 -1.37 10.08
N ASN A 224 -27.70 -2.24 9.07
CA ASN A 224 -27.88 -1.88 7.65
C ASN A 224 -27.01 -0.68 7.20
N SER A 225 -25.74 -0.71 7.59
CA SER A 225 -24.75 0.35 7.38
C SER A 225 -23.35 -0.25 7.33
N THR A 226 -22.39 0.51 6.80
CA THR A 226 -21.04 0.00 6.53
C THR A 226 -20.00 0.71 7.39
N PHE A 227 -19.18 -0.05 8.10
CA PHE A 227 -17.88 0.43 8.58
C PHE A 227 -16.80 0.15 7.54
N VAL A 228 -15.87 1.09 7.36
CA VAL A 228 -14.67 0.92 6.55
C VAL A 228 -13.45 1.06 7.44
N PHE A 229 -12.69 -0.02 7.57
CA PHE A 229 -11.48 -0.09 8.39
C PHE A 229 -10.23 -0.12 7.51
N GLY A 230 -9.13 0.40 8.06
CA GLY A 230 -7.82 0.35 7.46
C GLY A 230 -7.54 1.43 6.42
N VAL A 231 -6.32 1.39 5.93
CA VAL A 231 -5.78 2.32 4.93
C VAL A 231 -5.13 1.49 3.83
N ALA A 232 -5.36 1.87 2.58
CA ALA A 232 -4.77 1.23 1.42
C ALA A 232 -3.25 1.20 1.47
N GLY A 233 -2.69 0.01 1.24
CA GLY A 233 -1.25 -0.21 1.28
C GLY A 233 -0.63 -0.25 2.68
N GLN A 234 -1.44 -0.31 3.74
CA GLN A 234 -0.96 -0.29 5.12
C GLN A 234 -1.57 -1.40 5.98
N SER A 235 -0.82 -1.79 7.01
CA SER A 235 -1.33 -2.61 8.11
C SER A 235 -1.87 -1.70 9.20
N THR A 236 -3.09 -1.97 9.66
CA THR A 236 -3.76 -1.17 10.69
C THR A 236 -4.30 -2.06 11.80
N THR A 237 -4.38 -1.51 13.02
CA THR A 237 -4.84 -2.25 14.20
C THR A 237 -5.97 -1.50 14.89
N TYR A 238 -7.04 -2.23 15.22
CA TYR A 238 -8.19 -1.76 15.98
C TYR A 238 -8.27 -2.55 17.28
N ASN A 239 -8.40 -1.85 18.40
CA ASN A 239 -8.58 -2.46 19.72
C ASN A 239 -9.98 -2.12 20.21
N LEU A 240 -10.84 -3.13 20.33
CA LEU A 240 -12.26 -2.99 20.61
C LEU A 240 -12.65 -3.77 21.87
N GLN A 241 -13.72 -3.34 22.53
CA GLN A 241 -14.34 -4.11 23.60
C GLN A 241 -15.44 -5.06 23.07
N GLY A 242 -16.07 -4.71 21.95
CA GLY A 242 -17.06 -5.56 21.26
C GLY A 242 -17.36 -5.06 19.85
N LEU A 243 -17.89 -5.93 19.00
CA LEU A 243 -18.24 -5.60 17.61
C LEU A 243 -19.51 -6.33 17.19
N ASN A 244 -20.55 -5.58 16.80
CA ASN A 244 -21.84 -6.16 16.40
C ASN A 244 -22.31 -5.63 15.05
N LEU A 245 -22.56 -6.50 14.08
CA LEU A 245 -23.10 -6.12 12.77
C LEU A 245 -24.43 -6.86 12.55
N SER A 246 -25.45 -6.14 12.09
CA SER A 246 -26.80 -6.70 11.92
C SER A 246 -27.49 -6.16 10.67
N ASN A 247 -28.46 -6.91 10.16
CA ASN A 247 -29.36 -6.52 9.08
C ASN A 247 -28.63 -5.96 7.85
N ASN A 248 -27.88 -6.79 7.13
CA ASN A 248 -27.05 -6.40 5.97
C ASN A 248 -25.94 -5.37 6.26
N ALA A 249 -25.62 -5.09 7.53
CA ALA A 249 -24.46 -4.27 7.86
C ALA A 249 -23.16 -4.91 7.36
N GLU A 250 -22.22 -4.08 6.94
CA GLU A 250 -20.92 -4.53 6.43
C GLU A 250 -19.77 -3.93 7.23
N LEU A 251 -18.68 -4.70 7.38
CA LEU A 251 -17.36 -4.15 7.71
C LEU A 251 -16.41 -4.47 6.56
N GLN A 252 -16.09 -3.44 5.79
CA GLN A 252 -15.15 -3.48 4.69
C GLN A 252 -13.75 -3.09 5.18
N ILE A 253 -12.72 -3.60 4.53
CA ILE A 253 -11.32 -3.28 4.86
C ILE A 253 -10.58 -2.73 3.63
N LEU A 254 -9.77 -1.69 3.84
CA LEU A 254 -8.98 -1.05 2.78
C LEU A 254 -7.50 -1.46 2.80
N GLY A 255 -7.08 -2.42 3.61
CA GLY A 255 -5.69 -2.87 3.71
C GLY A 255 -5.61 -4.13 4.57
N ALA A 256 -4.41 -4.44 5.08
CA ALA A 256 -4.31 -5.47 6.12
C ALA A 256 -4.86 -4.90 7.44
N VAL A 257 -5.86 -5.54 8.01
CA VAL A 257 -6.54 -5.09 9.23
C VAL A 257 -6.45 -6.16 10.30
N THR A 258 -5.93 -5.77 11.46
CA THR A 258 -6.02 -6.56 12.69
C THR A 258 -7.06 -5.95 13.61
N ILE A 259 -8.04 -6.74 14.04
CA ILE A 259 -9.05 -6.34 15.03
C ILE A 259 -8.83 -7.20 16.28
N ASN A 260 -8.37 -6.59 17.35
CA ASN A 260 -8.30 -7.21 18.67
C ASN A 260 -9.56 -6.84 19.44
N VAL A 261 -10.28 -7.84 19.95
CA VAL A 261 -11.55 -7.65 20.66
C VAL A 261 -11.46 -8.30 22.04
N GLN A 262 -11.82 -7.55 23.08
CA GLN A 262 -11.86 -8.10 24.44
C GLN A 262 -13.02 -9.10 24.58
N GLY A 263 -14.23 -8.65 24.26
CA GLY A 263 -15.49 -9.38 24.40
C GLY A 263 -15.97 -10.00 23.08
N ASN A 264 -17.28 -9.96 22.88
CA ASN A 264 -17.94 -10.70 21.79
C ASN A 264 -17.87 -9.98 20.45
N VAL A 265 -17.88 -10.80 19.40
CA VAL A 265 -18.13 -10.38 18.02
C VAL A 265 -19.37 -11.12 17.51
N ALA A 266 -20.40 -10.39 17.09
CA ALA A 266 -21.62 -10.99 16.58
C ALA A 266 -22.00 -10.39 15.21
N LEU A 267 -22.30 -11.26 14.24
CA LEU A 267 -22.82 -10.88 12.93
C LEU A 267 -24.14 -11.60 12.71
N SER A 268 -25.21 -10.86 12.41
CA SER A 268 -26.53 -11.43 12.18
C SER A 268 -27.23 -10.88 10.95
N SER A 269 -28.26 -11.60 10.47
CA SER A 269 -29.21 -11.11 9.46
C SER A 269 -28.52 -10.56 8.20
N GLN A 270 -27.75 -11.42 7.53
CA GLN A 270 -27.01 -11.15 6.29
C GLN A 270 -25.86 -10.14 6.42
N ALA A 271 -25.44 -9.80 7.65
CA ALA A 271 -24.26 -8.97 7.86
C ALA A 271 -22.98 -9.62 7.32
N LYS A 272 -22.03 -8.79 6.87
CA LYS A 272 -20.76 -9.24 6.27
C LYS A 272 -19.55 -8.55 6.89
N MET A 273 -18.42 -9.24 6.95
CA MET A 273 -17.15 -8.66 7.43
C MET A 273 -15.96 -9.20 6.63
N GLY A 274 -15.03 -8.32 6.27
CA GLY A 274 -13.81 -8.65 5.53
C GLY A 274 -13.98 -8.63 4.01
N VAL A 275 -13.06 -9.27 3.29
CA VAL A 275 -13.02 -9.28 1.81
C VAL A 275 -12.94 -10.71 1.30
N GLU A 276 -13.87 -11.10 0.42
CA GLU A 276 -14.01 -12.48 -0.06
C GLU A 276 -12.79 -13.01 -0.83
N THR A 277 -12.18 -12.17 -1.66
CA THR A 277 -11.00 -12.52 -2.46
C THR A 277 -9.72 -12.49 -1.63
N SER A 278 -9.76 -11.95 -0.42
CA SER A 278 -8.60 -11.80 0.43
C SER A 278 -8.94 -11.98 1.91
N PRO A 279 -9.46 -13.14 2.34
CA PRO A 279 -9.86 -13.32 3.73
C PRO A 279 -8.66 -13.23 4.70
N ILE A 280 -7.44 -13.51 4.23
CA ILE A 280 -6.22 -13.32 5.03
C ILE A 280 -5.87 -11.86 5.33
N ALA A 281 -6.51 -10.90 4.67
CA ALA A 281 -6.32 -9.47 4.95
C ALA A 281 -6.98 -9.04 6.27
N LEU A 282 -7.90 -9.84 6.83
CA LEU A 282 -8.52 -9.61 8.12
C LEU A 282 -8.03 -10.62 9.15
N ALA A 283 -7.34 -10.15 10.18
CA ALA A 283 -7.06 -10.92 11.40
C ALA A 283 -8.01 -10.48 12.52
N LEU A 284 -8.87 -11.39 12.98
CA LEU A 284 -9.81 -11.17 14.07
C LEU A 284 -9.35 -11.95 15.32
N ASN A 285 -8.80 -11.23 16.29
CA ASN A 285 -8.26 -11.79 17.52
C ASN A 285 -9.20 -11.48 18.68
N ILE A 286 -9.67 -12.50 19.39
CA ILE A 286 -10.60 -12.37 20.51
C ILE A 286 -9.92 -12.84 21.80
N ALA A 287 -9.84 -11.97 22.80
CA ALA A 287 -9.13 -12.28 24.04
C ALA A 287 -9.96 -13.19 24.97
N SER A 288 -11.24 -12.88 25.17
CA SER A 288 -12.10 -13.55 26.17
C SER A 288 -13.56 -13.77 25.77
N GLY A 289 -14.01 -13.26 24.62
CA GLY A 289 -15.39 -13.42 24.15
C GLY A 289 -15.58 -14.46 23.05
N ASN A 290 -16.82 -14.58 22.60
CA ASN A 290 -17.24 -15.50 21.54
C ASN A 290 -17.32 -14.80 20.18
N VAL A 291 -17.19 -15.58 19.11
CA VAL A 291 -17.55 -15.17 17.76
C VAL A 291 -18.84 -15.89 17.38
N THR A 292 -19.90 -15.13 17.08
CA THR A 292 -21.20 -15.70 16.69
C THR A 292 -21.60 -15.18 15.31
N LEU A 293 -21.83 -16.10 14.38
CA LEU A 293 -22.36 -15.83 13.05
C LEU A 293 -23.76 -16.47 12.95
N ASP A 294 -24.78 -15.67 12.65
CA ASP A 294 -26.16 -16.14 12.46
C ASP A 294 -26.72 -15.61 11.14
N ASN A 295 -26.88 -16.47 10.13
CA ASN A 295 -27.24 -16.04 8.78
C ASN A 295 -26.36 -14.90 8.25
N SER A 296 -25.04 -14.99 8.48
CA SER A 296 -24.09 -13.93 8.17
C SER A 296 -22.80 -14.47 7.58
N THR A 297 -21.90 -13.59 7.13
CA THR A 297 -20.65 -14.00 6.46
C THR A 297 -19.43 -13.29 7.02
N LEU A 298 -18.37 -14.06 7.31
CA LEU A 298 -17.07 -13.55 7.75
C LEU A 298 -15.96 -14.07 6.83
N TYR A 299 -15.19 -13.14 6.27
CA TYR A 299 -13.97 -13.38 5.50
C TYR A 299 -12.77 -12.97 6.35
N GLY A 300 -12.12 -13.91 7.03
CA GLY A 300 -11.11 -13.56 8.02
C GLY A 300 -10.39 -14.76 8.62
N ILE A 301 -9.20 -14.50 9.17
CA ILE A 301 -8.53 -15.40 10.10
C ILE A 301 -9.08 -15.11 11.50
N VAL A 302 -9.70 -16.11 12.13
CA VAL A 302 -10.31 -15.98 13.46
C VAL A 302 -9.46 -16.70 14.51
N LYS A 303 -9.10 -15.98 15.56
CA LYS A 303 -8.36 -16.51 16.71
C LYS A 303 -9.07 -16.15 18.01
N THR A 304 -9.76 -17.11 18.62
CA THR A 304 -10.45 -16.98 19.92
C THR A 304 -10.01 -18.06 20.90
N PRO A 305 -8.77 -17.98 21.43
CA PRO A 305 -8.19 -19.04 22.24
C PRO A 305 -8.91 -19.32 23.56
N ASN A 306 -9.81 -18.45 24.01
CA ASN A 306 -10.55 -18.62 25.28
C ASN A 306 -12.07 -18.52 25.07
N GLY A 307 -12.54 -18.60 23.83
CA GLY A 307 -13.94 -18.42 23.50
C GLY A 307 -14.44 -19.39 22.43
N GLN A 308 -15.75 -19.41 22.28
CA GLN A 308 -16.43 -20.27 21.34
C GLN A 308 -16.59 -19.58 19.98
N VAL A 309 -16.47 -20.34 18.89
CA VAL A 309 -16.94 -19.96 17.56
C VAL A 309 -18.25 -20.66 17.28
N ASN A 310 -19.31 -19.87 17.06
CA ASN A 310 -20.67 -20.32 16.81
C ASN A 310 -21.11 -19.91 15.40
N LEU A 311 -21.47 -20.88 14.57
CA LEU A 311 -22.05 -20.66 13.25
C LEU A 311 -23.47 -21.24 13.21
N ASN A 312 -24.46 -20.38 12.95
CA ASN A 312 -25.87 -20.71 12.93
C ASN A 312 -26.56 -20.19 11.66
N THR A 313 -27.67 -20.82 11.31
CA THR A 313 -28.60 -20.41 10.25
C THR A 313 -27.91 -20.03 8.93
N ASN A 314 -27.33 -20.98 8.19
CA ASN A 314 -26.64 -20.72 6.91
C ASN A 314 -25.47 -19.72 7.02
N ALA A 315 -24.82 -19.59 8.17
CA ALA A 315 -23.64 -18.74 8.30
C ALA A 315 -22.46 -19.27 7.48
N LEU A 316 -21.62 -18.36 6.99
CA LEU A 316 -20.39 -18.67 6.27
C LEU A 316 -19.18 -18.02 6.96
N LEU A 317 -18.18 -18.82 7.30
CA LEU A 317 -16.84 -18.34 7.63
C LEU A 317 -15.86 -18.85 6.57
N LYS A 318 -15.21 -17.94 5.83
CA LYS A 318 -14.16 -18.29 4.87
C LYS A 318 -12.83 -17.78 5.41
N GLY A 319 -11.94 -18.70 5.77
CA GLY A 319 -10.67 -18.40 6.41
C GLY A 319 -10.26 -19.47 7.43
N LEU A 320 -9.23 -19.17 8.21
CA LEU A 320 -8.71 -20.08 9.23
C LEU A 320 -9.39 -19.82 10.58
N VAL A 321 -9.61 -20.89 11.36
CA VAL A 321 -10.23 -20.79 12.68
C VAL A 321 -9.35 -21.44 13.73
N THR A 322 -9.02 -20.70 14.78
CA THR A 322 -8.43 -21.22 16.01
C THR A 322 -9.30 -20.80 17.19
N CYS A 323 -9.83 -21.75 17.96
CA CYS A 323 -10.81 -21.47 19.01
C CYS A 323 -10.69 -22.39 20.21
N ASP A 324 -11.32 -22.00 21.33
CA ASP A 324 -11.45 -22.86 22.49
C ASP A 324 -12.47 -23.98 22.23
N SER A 325 -13.67 -23.61 21.78
CA SER A 325 -14.73 -24.56 21.41
C SER A 325 -15.44 -24.14 20.13
N LEU A 326 -16.08 -25.11 19.45
CA LEU A 326 -16.69 -24.90 18.13
C LEU A 326 -18.12 -25.47 18.09
N SER A 327 -19.05 -24.69 17.53
CA SER A 327 -20.41 -25.12 17.22
C SER A 327 -20.77 -24.68 15.80
N ILE A 328 -21.17 -25.63 14.95
CA ILE A 328 -21.62 -25.35 13.58
C ILE A 328 -22.96 -26.06 13.36
N ASN A 329 -24.01 -25.27 13.12
CA ASN A 329 -25.38 -25.75 13.01
C ASN A 329 -26.10 -25.15 11.80
N SER A 330 -27.26 -25.74 11.49
CA SER A 330 -28.25 -25.20 10.54
C SER A 330 -27.66 -24.85 9.17
N ASN A 331 -27.02 -25.83 8.52
CA ASN A 331 -26.38 -25.74 7.21
C ASN A 331 -25.25 -24.68 7.10
N SER A 332 -24.67 -24.27 8.23
CA SER A 332 -23.57 -23.31 8.22
C SER A 332 -22.27 -23.94 7.73
N LYS A 333 -21.34 -23.11 7.25
CA LYS A 333 -20.16 -23.55 6.51
C LYS A 333 -18.88 -22.84 6.95
N ILE A 334 -17.81 -23.62 7.15
CA ILE A 334 -16.44 -23.12 7.20
C ILE A 334 -15.73 -23.52 5.90
N GLN A 335 -15.18 -22.53 5.20
CA GLN A 335 -14.45 -22.69 3.95
C GLN A 335 -12.98 -22.33 4.13
N GLY A 336 -12.12 -23.13 3.50
CA GLY A 336 -10.71 -22.85 3.39
C GLY A 336 -10.39 -21.60 2.59
N LEU A 337 -9.13 -21.19 2.69
CA LEU A 337 -8.56 -20.17 1.83
C LEU A 337 -8.17 -20.83 0.50
N VAL A 338 -8.42 -20.12 -0.59
CA VAL A 338 -7.84 -20.47 -1.90
C VAL A 338 -6.61 -19.58 -2.04
N PRO A 339 -5.38 -20.13 -2.07
CA PRO A 339 -4.18 -19.34 -2.29
C PRO A 339 -4.27 -18.57 -3.60
N ASP A 340 -3.88 -17.31 -3.57
CA ASP A 340 -3.55 -16.59 -4.79
C ASP A 340 -2.07 -16.80 -5.13
N ASN A 341 -1.82 -17.14 -6.39
CA ASN A 341 -0.49 -17.30 -6.97
C ASN A 341 -0.28 -16.35 -8.16
N THR A 342 -1.23 -15.45 -8.43
CA THR A 342 -1.15 -14.46 -9.50
C THR A 342 -0.45 -13.21 -8.98
N GLN A 343 0.42 -12.63 -9.81
CA GLN A 343 1.15 -11.42 -9.46
C GLN A 343 0.30 -10.19 -9.78
N PRO A 344 0.39 -9.11 -8.98
CA PRO A 344 -0.19 -7.83 -9.35
C PRO A 344 0.33 -7.34 -10.69
N ILE A 345 -0.56 -6.87 -11.57
CA ILE A 345 -0.17 -6.15 -12.79
C ILE A 345 0.04 -4.69 -12.42
N VAL A 346 1.22 -4.13 -12.70
CA VAL A 346 1.58 -2.75 -12.35
C VAL A 346 1.81 -1.94 -13.62
N SER A 347 1.31 -0.70 -13.67
CA SER A 347 1.57 0.25 -14.75
C SER A 347 2.05 1.58 -14.19
N ILE A 348 3.08 2.16 -14.81
CA ILE A 348 3.58 3.49 -14.50
C ILE A 348 3.00 4.46 -15.53
N LEU A 349 2.30 5.49 -15.05
CA LEU A 349 1.71 6.54 -15.89
C LEU A 349 2.68 7.70 -16.08
N GLU A 350 3.20 8.23 -14.98
CA GLU A 350 4.22 9.27 -14.98
C GLU A 350 5.33 8.90 -13.98
N PRO A 351 6.61 9.20 -14.26
CA PRO A 351 7.10 9.73 -15.53
C PRO A 351 7.07 8.67 -16.65
N THR A 352 7.08 9.13 -17.90
CA THR A 352 7.19 8.26 -19.07
C THR A 352 8.65 7.89 -19.36
N THR A 353 8.87 6.75 -20.03
CA THR A 353 10.22 6.29 -20.39
C THR A 353 10.91 7.31 -21.31
N GLY A 354 12.15 7.69 -20.95
CA GLY A 354 12.97 8.65 -21.68
C GLY A 354 12.75 10.11 -21.27
N GLN A 355 11.83 10.39 -20.35
CA GLN A 355 11.54 11.75 -19.91
C GLN A 355 12.75 12.43 -19.25
N PHE A 356 12.97 13.69 -19.60
CA PHE A 356 13.91 14.57 -18.92
C PHE A 356 13.26 15.22 -17.70
N ILE A 357 13.94 15.17 -16.55
CA ILE A 357 13.46 15.73 -15.29
C ILE A 357 14.46 16.80 -14.83
N SER A 358 13.97 18.03 -14.60
CA SER A 358 14.80 19.18 -14.24
C SER A 358 14.98 19.36 -12.72
N THR A 359 14.36 18.51 -11.92
CA THR A 359 14.36 18.56 -10.46
C THR A 359 15.04 17.33 -9.85
N ALA A 360 15.56 17.45 -8.63
CA ALA A 360 16.16 16.33 -7.88
C ALA A 360 15.14 15.33 -7.31
N THR A 361 13.85 15.57 -7.52
CA THR A 361 12.75 14.69 -7.13
C THR A 361 11.73 14.62 -8.25
N THR A 362 11.00 13.52 -8.34
CA THR A 362 9.81 13.42 -9.21
C THR A 362 8.65 12.78 -8.47
N VAL A 363 7.44 13.18 -8.84
CA VAL A 363 6.22 12.44 -8.48
C VAL A 363 6.08 11.30 -9.48
N VAL A 364 5.82 10.11 -8.99
CA VAL A 364 5.54 8.90 -9.77
C VAL A 364 4.11 8.50 -9.53
N THR A 365 3.34 8.36 -10.60
CA THR A 365 1.94 7.92 -10.55
C THR A 365 1.74 6.70 -11.43
N GLY A 366 0.69 5.94 -11.14
CA GLY A 366 0.32 4.78 -11.93
C GLY A 366 -0.81 4.01 -11.28
N SER A 367 -1.05 2.80 -11.78
CA SER A 367 -2.10 1.92 -11.29
C SER A 367 -1.61 0.49 -11.13
N PHE A 368 -2.39 -0.29 -10.38
CA PHE A 368 -2.20 -1.72 -10.30
C PHE A 368 -3.53 -2.46 -10.41
N GLN A 369 -3.48 -3.72 -10.82
CA GLN A 369 -4.62 -4.61 -10.88
C GLN A 369 -4.25 -5.98 -10.32
N ASP A 370 -5.08 -6.49 -9.43
CA ASP A 370 -4.97 -7.83 -8.85
C ASP A 370 -6.38 -8.24 -8.37
N ASN A 371 -6.67 -9.54 -8.33
CA ASN A 371 -7.92 -10.06 -7.75
C ASN A 371 -7.87 -10.06 -6.22
N SER A 372 -6.68 -10.23 -5.67
CA SER A 372 -6.37 -10.11 -4.25
C SER A 372 -6.04 -8.68 -3.87
N LEU A 373 -6.25 -8.37 -2.59
CA LEU A 373 -5.94 -7.08 -2.03
C LEU A 373 -4.43 -6.80 -2.10
N VAL A 374 -4.07 -5.68 -2.74
CA VAL A 374 -2.69 -5.17 -2.74
C VAL A 374 -2.40 -4.47 -1.41
N THR A 375 -1.43 -5.01 -0.66
CA THR A 375 -1.10 -4.58 0.70
C THR A 375 0.08 -3.63 0.76
N SER A 376 0.86 -3.51 -0.31
CA SER A 376 1.95 -2.53 -0.40
C SER A 376 2.25 -2.15 -1.85
N VAL A 377 2.53 -0.87 -2.09
CA VAL A 377 3.16 -0.38 -3.32
C VAL A 377 4.36 0.46 -2.92
N LYS A 378 5.52 0.19 -3.52
CA LYS A 378 6.75 0.96 -3.31
C LYS A 378 7.31 1.44 -4.64
N VAL A 379 7.81 2.67 -4.68
CA VAL A 379 8.53 3.27 -5.80
C VAL A 379 9.97 3.51 -5.34
N ASN A 380 10.95 2.79 -5.89
CA ASN A 380 12.35 2.84 -5.43
C ASN A 380 12.48 2.79 -3.89
N ASN A 381 11.76 1.84 -3.26
CA ASN A 381 11.62 1.65 -1.80
C ASN A 381 10.83 2.72 -1.02
N VAL A 382 10.38 3.80 -1.65
CA VAL A 382 9.46 4.76 -1.02
C VAL A 382 8.04 4.20 -1.06
N THR A 383 7.40 4.08 0.11
CA THR A 383 5.99 3.66 0.20
C THR A 383 5.10 4.65 -0.53
N ALA A 384 4.29 4.16 -1.47
CA ALA A 384 3.34 4.98 -2.20
C ALA A 384 2.02 5.14 -1.43
N THR A 385 1.37 6.27 -1.60
CA THR A 385 -0.02 6.47 -1.19
C THR A 385 -0.92 5.78 -2.20
N ILE A 386 -1.84 4.94 -1.73
CA ILE A 386 -2.78 4.21 -2.59
C ILE A 386 -4.17 4.82 -2.46
N THR A 387 -4.86 5.00 -3.58
CA THR A 387 -6.26 5.43 -3.62
C THR A 387 -6.94 4.81 -4.83
N ASN A 388 -8.01 4.03 -4.62
CA ASN A 388 -8.80 3.40 -5.69
C ASN A 388 -7.94 2.67 -6.74
N SER A 389 -7.02 1.79 -6.28
CA SER A 389 -6.08 1.04 -7.13
C SER A 389 -5.09 1.88 -7.95
N ASN A 390 -4.99 3.18 -7.67
CA ASN A 390 -3.93 4.05 -8.16
C ASN A 390 -2.91 4.28 -7.04
N TYR A 391 -1.68 4.59 -7.43
CA TYR A 391 -0.61 4.93 -6.50
C TYR A 391 0.06 6.26 -6.87
N THR A 392 0.57 6.94 -5.84
CA THR A 392 1.43 8.12 -5.99
C THR A 392 2.58 8.08 -4.98
N ALA A 393 3.79 8.40 -5.42
CA ALA A 393 4.95 8.54 -4.55
C ALA A 393 5.89 9.63 -5.06
N THR A 394 6.47 10.41 -4.16
CA THR A 394 7.56 11.33 -4.50
C THR A 394 8.89 10.68 -4.16
N ILE A 395 9.76 10.51 -5.16
CA ILE A 395 11.06 9.88 -4.99
C ILE A 395 12.20 10.87 -5.28
N PRO A 396 13.36 10.74 -4.59
CA PRO A 396 14.58 11.42 -4.99
C PRO A 396 15.16 10.78 -6.25
N LEU A 397 15.83 11.58 -7.06
CA LEU A 397 16.58 11.16 -8.24
C LEU A 397 18.01 11.71 -8.17
N ILE A 398 18.94 11.03 -8.83
CA ILE A 398 20.33 11.49 -8.99
C ILE A 398 20.52 12.14 -10.37
N ILE A 399 21.51 13.02 -10.53
CA ILE A 399 21.84 13.60 -11.85
C ILE A 399 22.24 12.47 -12.81
N GLY A 400 21.77 12.55 -14.07
CA GLY A 400 21.99 11.53 -15.09
C GLY A 400 20.87 10.50 -15.14
N ASN A 401 21.20 9.29 -15.57
CA ASN A 401 20.21 8.23 -15.80
C ASN A 401 19.70 7.66 -14.47
N ASN A 402 18.38 7.53 -14.35
CA ASN A 402 17.70 6.88 -13.23
C ASN A 402 16.79 5.79 -13.76
N THR A 403 16.74 4.66 -13.05
CA THR A 403 15.69 3.65 -13.23
C THR A 403 14.70 3.79 -12.08
N ILE A 404 13.43 3.97 -12.42
CA ILE A 404 12.33 4.02 -11.47
C ILE A 404 11.64 2.67 -11.52
N THR A 405 11.71 1.92 -10.43
CA THR A 405 11.06 0.63 -10.28
C THR A 405 9.90 0.75 -9.30
N VAL A 406 8.73 0.30 -9.73
CA VAL A 406 7.55 0.16 -8.89
C VAL A 406 7.36 -1.32 -8.57
N THR A 407 7.12 -1.61 -7.30
CA THR A 407 6.87 -2.95 -6.78
C THR A 407 5.54 -2.93 -6.03
N ALA A 408 4.58 -3.75 -6.46
CA ALA A 408 3.33 -3.99 -5.75
C ALA A 408 3.36 -5.39 -5.14
N THR A 409 2.85 -5.52 -3.91
CA THR A 409 2.77 -6.80 -3.19
C THR A 409 1.33 -7.04 -2.75
N ASN A 410 0.76 -8.19 -3.11
CA ASN A 410 -0.57 -8.58 -2.64
C ASN A 410 -0.52 -9.25 -1.25
N VAL A 411 -1.70 -9.49 -0.67
CA VAL A 411 -1.82 -10.07 0.67
C VAL A 411 -1.27 -11.50 0.77
N PHE A 412 -1.18 -12.22 -0.35
CA PHE A 412 -0.56 -13.56 -0.41
C PHE A 412 0.96 -13.52 -0.61
N GLY A 413 1.54 -12.32 -0.71
CA GLY A 413 2.97 -12.10 -0.89
C GLY A 413 3.44 -12.21 -2.34
N ASN A 414 2.53 -12.29 -3.33
CA ASN A 414 2.93 -12.24 -4.73
C ASN A 414 3.34 -10.82 -5.09
N ILE A 415 4.39 -10.71 -5.91
CA ILE A 415 5.04 -9.44 -6.23
C ILE A 415 4.94 -9.17 -7.72
N GLY A 416 4.41 -8.00 -8.06
CA GLY A 416 4.37 -7.44 -9.41
C GLY A 416 5.30 -6.25 -9.54
N THR A 417 5.92 -6.06 -10.70
CA THR A 417 6.86 -4.95 -10.93
C THR A 417 6.67 -4.26 -12.27
N ALA A 418 6.91 -2.96 -12.30
CA ALA A 418 7.08 -2.17 -13.52
C ALA A 418 8.32 -1.29 -13.39
N SER A 419 8.94 -0.89 -14.50
CA SER A 419 10.06 0.06 -14.47
C SER A 419 10.08 0.98 -15.68
N VAL A 420 10.52 2.22 -15.46
CA VAL A 420 10.79 3.22 -16.50
C VAL A 420 12.16 3.84 -16.27
N ASN A 421 12.82 4.26 -17.35
CA ASN A 421 14.09 4.97 -17.28
C ASN A 421 13.87 6.46 -17.56
N VAL A 422 14.48 7.33 -16.77
CA VAL A 422 14.41 8.79 -16.90
C VAL A 422 15.80 9.40 -16.80
N THR A 423 15.97 10.61 -17.32
CA THR A 423 17.25 11.33 -17.24
C THR A 423 17.05 12.63 -16.48
N VAL A 424 17.80 12.81 -15.40
CA VAL A 424 17.81 14.07 -14.66
C VAL A 424 18.91 14.97 -15.21
N ASN A 425 18.52 16.16 -15.66
CA ASN A 425 19.44 17.22 -16.03
C ASN A 425 19.10 18.47 -15.21
N THR A 426 19.93 18.79 -14.21
CA THR A 426 19.72 19.94 -13.31
C THR A 426 20.41 21.20 -13.78
N ILE A 427 20.99 21.24 -14.99
CA ILE A 427 21.56 22.47 -15.53
C ILE A 427 20.36 23.36 -15.89
N GLY A 428 20.05 24.33 -15.03
CA GLY A 428 19.01 25.31 -15.32
C GLY A 428 19.35 26.07 -16.60
N ASN A 429 18.32 26.46 -17.37
CA ASN A 429 18.49 27.26 -18.58
C ASN A 429 19.34 28.52 -18.29
N GLN A 430 20.44 28.68 -18.99
CA GLN A 430 21.29 29.85 -18.90
C GLN A 430 20.87 30.90 -19.93
N ALA A 431 20.92 32.18 -19.53
CA ALA A 431 20.60 33.25 -20.47
C ALA A 431 21.60 33.26 -21.66
N PRO A 432 21.12 33.43 -22.90
CA PRO A 432 21.95 33.63 -24.07
C PRO A 432 22.95 34.77 -23.89
N VAL A 433 24.18 34.58 -24.38
CA VAL A 433 25.25 35.58 -24.36
C VAL A 433 25.39 36.21 -25.74
N VAL A 434 25.34 37.54 -25.80
CA VAL A 434 25.44 38.31 -27.04
C VAL A 434 26.66 39.24 -27.03
N ASN A 435 27.36 39.33 -28.16
CA ASN A 435 28.51 40.21 -28.34
C ASN A 435 28.42 40.91 -29.69
N ALA A 436 28.45 42.25 -29.70
CA ALA A 436 28.36 43.07 -30.91
C ALA A 436 29.67 43.10 -31.74
N GLY A 437 30.75 42.50 -31.24
CA GLY A 437 32.06 42.49 -31.91
C GLY A 437 32.98 43.62 -31.42
N ALA A 438 34.17 43.73 -32.02
CA ALA A 438 35.14 44.76 -31.66
C ALA A 438 34.73 46.16 -32.17
N ASP A 439 35.15 47.20 -31.44
CA ASP A 439 35.00 48.61 -31.81
C ASP A 439 35.51 48.86 -33.23
N GLN A 440 34.69 49.54 -34.04
CA GLN A 440 35.02 49.85 -35.43
C GLN A 440 35.29 51.35 -35.57
N SER A 441 36.11 51.76 -36.52
CA SER A 441 36.24 53.18 -36.88
C SER A 441 36.04 53.31 -38.38
N ILE A 442 35.22 54.28 -38.80
CA ILE A 442 34.98 54.60 -40.20
C ILE A 442 35.42 56.04 -40.47
N THR A 443 35.90 56.29 -41.69
CA THR A 443 36.26 57.62 -42.15
C THR A 443 35.43 57.97 -43.39
N LEU A 444 34.78 59.12 -43.35
CA LEU A 444 34.00 59.61 -44.48
C LEU A 444 34.88 59.77 -45.74
N PRO A 445 34.32 59.59 -46.95
CA PRO A 445 32.88 59.46 -47.26
C PRO A 445 32.30 58.04 -47.06
N ILE A 446 33.10 57.07 -46.61
CA ILE A 446 32.59 55.72 -46.31
C ILE A 446 31.73 55.81 -45.05
N ASN A 447 30.43 55.62 -45.23
CA ASN A 447 29.43 55.78 -44.17
C ASN A 447 28.83 54.45 -43.71
N ASN A 448 29.50 53.31 -43.96
CA ASN A 448 29.00 52.01 -43.55
C ASN A 448 30.14 51.11 -43.06
N VAL A 449 29.78 50.12 -42.22
CA VAL A 449 30.69 49.11 -41.70
C VAL A 449 29.96 47.78 -41.50
N THR A 450 30.64 46.67 -41.78
CA THR A 450 30.15 45.34 -41.42
C THR A 450 30.41 45.06 -39.95
N LEU A 451 29.35 44.80 -39.19
CA LEU A 451 29.39 44.35 -37.81
C LEU A 451 29.28 42.83 -37.78
N SER A 452 30.24 42.17 -37.13
CA SER A 452 30.27 40.71 -36.95
C SER A 452 29.97 40.37 -35.50
N GLY A 453 28.68 40.36 -35.15
CA GLY A 453 28.23 39.95 -33.83
C GLY A 453 28.24 38.43 -33.67
N THR A 454 28.25 37.97 -32.42
CA THR A 454 28.11 36.56 -32.06
C THR A 454 27.03 36.39 -31.01
N VAL A 455 26.27 35.30 -31.11
CA VAL A 455 25.31 34.87 -30.10
C VAL A 455 25.63 33.43 -29.75
N THR A 456 25.75 33.14 -28.46
CA THR A 456 25.93 31.79 -27.94
C THR A 456 24.86 31.52 -26.90
N ASP A 457 24.23 30.36 -27.01
CA ASP A 457 23.16 29.91 -26.14
C ASP A 457 23.41 28.46 -25.73
N ASP A 458 22.87 28.01 -24.61
CA ASP A 458 22.99 26.62 -24.18
C ASP A 458 21.99 25.67 -24.87
N GLY A 459 21.13 26.21 -25.76
CA GLY A 459 20.15 25.47 -26.54
C GLY A 459 18.85 25.21 -25.78
N LEU A 460 18.65 25.85 -24.62
CA LEU A 460 17.49 25.64 -23.77
C LEU A 460 16.57 26.89 -23.75
N PRO A 461 15.23 26.72 -23.79
CA PRO A 461 14.52 25.46 -24.03
C PRO A 461 14.64 25.00 -25.48
N GLU A 462 14.67 23.67 -25.70
CA GLU A 462 14.70 23.09 -27.05
C GLU A 462 13.50 23.58 -27.88
N GLY A 463 13.74 23.93 -29.15
CA GLY A 463 12.71 24.37 -30.09
C GLY A 463 12.31 25.83 -30.00
N VAL A 464 12.94 26.64 -29.13
CA VAL A 464 12.81 28.09 -29.14
C VAL A 464 14.02 28.72 -29.83
N ASP A 465 13.84 29.10 -31.10
CA ASP A 465 14.85 29.88 -31.81
C ASP A 465 14.88 31.30 -31.23
N GLY A 466 15.99 31.66 -30.60
CA GLY A 466 16.20 33.02 -30.09
C GLY A 466 16.15 34.06 -31.22
N LYS A 467 15.44 35.17 -31.01
CA LYS A 467 15.37 36.26 -32.00
C LYS A 467 16.46 37.30 -31.75
N ILE A 468 17.38 37.43 -32.71
CA ILE A 468 18.44 38.46 -32.73
C ILE A 468 17.87 39.77 -33.25
N THR A 469 18.28 40.91 -32.67
CA THR A 469 17.92 42.24 -33.15
C THR A 469 19.04 43.24 -32.88
N TRP A 470 19.50 43.91 -33.93
CA TRP A 470 20.40 45.07 -33.80
C TRP A 470 19.61 46.32 -33.41
N SER A 471 20.17 47.13 -32.51
CA SER A 471 19.59 48.43 -32.17
C SER A 471 20.65 49.48 -31.93
N GLN A 472 20.29 50.71 -32.27
CA GLN A 472 21.09 51.87 -31.96
C GLN A 472 20.88 52.26 -30.49
N VAL A 473 21.96 52.36 -29.72
CA VAL A 473 21.92 52.79 -28.32
C VAL A 473 22.06 54.29 -28.19
N SER A 474 22.93 54.90 -29.00
CA SER A 474 23.13 56.34 -29.01
C SER A 474 23.69 56.82 -30.36
N SER A 475 23.54 58.11 -30.66
CA SER A 475 24.20 58.84 -31.75
C SER A 475 24.49 60.29 -31.35
N PRO A 476 25.34 61.00 -32.12
CA PRO A 476 25.36 62.46 -32.13
C PRO A 476 24.01 63.04 -32.59
N THR A 477 23.72 64.28 -32.22
CA THR A 477 22.49 64.99 -32.61
C THR A 477 22.27 64.94 -34.13
N GLY A 478 21.10 64.45 -34.56
CA GLY A 478 20.74 64.31 -35.98
C GLY A 478 21.29 63.06 -36.68
N GLY A 479 22.12 62.24 -36.02
CA GLY A 479 22.65 61.00 -36.59
C GLY A 479 21.71 59.81 -36.39
N THR A 480 21.54 58.98 -37.43
CA THR A 480 20.80 57.71 -37.36
C THR A 480 21.64 56.56 -37.92
N VAL A 481 21.37 55.34 -37.45
CA VAL A 481 21.98 54.10 -37.99
C VAL A 481 20.89 53.21 -38.56
N THR A 482 21.09 52.72 -39.78
CA THR A 482 20.27 51.67 -40.38
C THR A 482 21.07 50.37 -40.50
N PHE A 483 20.42 49.24 -40.32
CA PHE A 483 21.02 47.91 -40.46
C PHE A 483 20.43 47.22 -41.69
N SER A 484 21.28 46.67 -42.55
CA SER A 484 20.81 45.96 -43.75
C SER A 484 19.98 44.72 -43.39
N GLU A 485 20.39 44.01 -42.35
CA GLU A 485 19.71 42.82 -41.82
C GLU A 485 19.59 42.95 -40.29
N LEU A 486 18.41 43.33 -39.81
CA LEU A 486 18.20 43.63 -38.39
C LEU A 486 18.33 42.39 -37.49
N ASN A 487 18.02 41.21 -38.03
CA ASN A 487 17.91 39.96 -37.26
C ASN A 487 19.03 38.95 -37.53
N ALA A 488 20.12 39.38 -38.18
CA ALA A 488 21.28 38.53 -38.46
C ALA A 488 22.46 38.88 -37.52
N ALA A 489 23.23 37.88 -37.09
CA ALA A 489 24.41 38.09 -36.25
C ALA A 489 25.49 38.94 -36.96
N VAL A 490 25.62 38.80 -38.28
CA VAL A 490 26.44 39.65 -39.14
C VAL A 490 25.53 40.59 -39.93
N THR A 491 25.79 41.89 -39.88
CA THR A 491 24.98 42.91 -40.56
C THR A 491 25.85 44.07 -41.04
N THR A 492 25.38 44.85 -42.02
CA THR A 492 26.03 46.11 -42.39
C THR A 492 25.28 47.26 -41.75
N ALA A 493 25.98 48.03 -40.91
CA ALA A 493 25.48 49.27 -40.32
C ALA A 493 25.84 50.44 -41.22
N THR A 494 24.85 51.24 -41.62
CA THR A 494 25.00 52.46 -42.41
C THR A 494 24.65 53.66 -41.56
N PHE A 495 25.56 54.62 -41.47
CA PHE A 495 25.47 55.83 -40.68
C PHE A 495 24.99 56.98 -41.56
N ASN A 496 23.90 57.61 -41.14
CA ASN A 496 23.35 58.78 -41.81
C ASN A 496 23.46 59.99 -40.89
N ILE A 497 23.95 61.10 -41.43
CA ILE A 497 23.91 62.41 -40.78
C ILE A 497 22.74 63.18 -41.39
N ALA A 498 21.92 63.82 -40.54
CA ALA A 498 20.93 64.79 -40.99
C ALA A 498 21.57 66.03 -41.60
#